data_AF-A0A846AC73-F1
#
_entry.id   AF-A0A846AC73-F1
#
_cell.length_a   1.000
_cell.length_b   1.000
_cell.length_c   1.000
_cell.angle_alpha   90.00
_cell.angle_beta   90.00
_cell.angle_gamma   90.00
#
_symmetry.space_group_name_H-M   'P 1'
#
loop_
_entity.id
_entity.type
_entity.pdbx_description
1 polymer ?
#
loop_
_entity_poly.entity_id
_entity_poly.type
_entity_poly.pdbx_seq_one_letter_code
_entity_poly.pdbx_strand_id
1 'polypeptide(L)' 'MYFVSKDRLLGLKLLPKGYFQGATDLAVEVIYPNNTFEELHQKIVEYFENNCRLVWVINPDKK' A
#
# COMPACT_ATOMS: atom_id res chain seq x y z
N MET A 1 0.97 0.27 -6.15
CA MET A 1 -0.12 1.28 -6.33
C MET A 1 -0.90 1.36 -5.03
N TYR A 2 -1.44 2.52 -4.64
CA TYR A 2 -2.17 2.64 -3.38
C TYR A 2 -3.47 3.42 -3.52
N PHE A 3 -4.40 3.16 -2.61
CA PHE A 3 -5.67 3.86 -2.49
C PHE A 3 -5.85 4.36 -1.05
N VAL A 4 -6.40 5.56 -0.94
CA VAL A 4 -6.75 6.22 0.33
C VAL A 4 -8.23 6.62 0.24
N SER A 5 -9.02 6.19 1.21
CA SER A 5 -10.42 6.55 1.34
C SER A 5 -10.58 8.02 1.72
N LYS A 6 -11.71 8.61 1.36
CA LYS A 6 -12.04 10.00 1.75
C LYS A 6 -12.07 10.18 3.27
N ASP A 7 -12.42 9.13 4.02
CA ASP A 7 -12.47 9.16 5.49
C ASP A 7 -11.11 9.52 6.11
N ARG A 8 -10.00 9.10 5.50
CA ARG A 8 -8.63 9.44 5.92
C ARG A 8 -8.25 10.90 5.65
N LEU A 9 -9.05 11.61 4.84
CA LEU A 9 -8.84 13.02 4.48
C LEU A 9 -9.75 13.96 5.27
N LEU A 10 -10.73 13.42 6.00
CA LEU A 10 -11.63 14.23 6.83
C LEU A 10 -10.82 14.96 7.91
N GLY A 11 -11.05 16.27 8.05
CA GLY A 11 -10.33 17.13 8.98
C GLY A 11 -9.12 17.85 8.39
N LEU A 12 -8.67 17.49 7.18
CA LEU A 12 -7.68 18.27 6.46
C LEU A 12 -8.32 19.53 5.87
N LYS A 13 -7.81 20.71 6.24
CA LYS A 13 -8.25 21.99 5.67
C LYS A 13 -7.77 22.19 4.23
N LEU A 14 -6.66 21.55 3.87
CA LEU A 14 -6.05 21.56 2.54
C LEU A 14 -5.49 20.18 2.24
N LEU A 15 -5.59 19.75 0.98
CA LEU A 15 -4.91 18.52 0.55
C LEU A 15 -3.39 18.74 0.59
N PRO A 16 -2.61 17.79 1.16
CA PRO A 16 -1.17 17.89 1.18
C PRO A 16 -0.62 17.90 -0.27
N LYS A 17 0.37 18.75 -0.52
CA LYS A 17 1.10 18.76 -1.79
C LYS A 17 2.23 17.74 -1.72
N GLY A 18 2.39 16.93 -2.77
CA GLY A 18 3.39 15.88 -2.83
C GLY A 18 2.85 14.53 -2.36
N TYR A 19 3.67 13.74 -1.68
CA TYR A 19 3.29 12.41 -1.21
C TYR A 19 2.30 12.49 -0.05
N PHE A 20 1.33 11.57 -0.05
CA PHE A 20 0.42 11.42 1.07
C PHE A 20 1.20 10.94 2.31
N GLN A 21 1.17 11.73 3.39
CA GLN A 21 1.76 11.38 4.67
C GLN A 21 0.70 10.75 5.57
N GLY A 22 0.51 9.44 5.43
CA GLY A 22 -0.45 8.69 6.24
C GLY A 22 -0.64 7.26 5.74
N ALA A 23 -1.41 6.51 6.52
CA ALA A 23 -1.76 5.13 6.20
C ALA A 23 -2.59 5.05 4.92
N THR A 24 -2.19 4.18 3.99
CA THR A 24 -3.01 3.83 2.83
C THR A 24 -4.10 2.85 3.24
N ASP A 25 -5.28 2.88 2.63
CA ASP A 25 -6.32 1.89 2.98
C ASP A 25 -6.14 0.59 2.19
N LEU A 26 -5.61 0.68 0.97
CA LEU A 26 -5.24 -0.48 0.16
C LEU A 26 -3.88 -0.24 -0.49
N ALA A 27 -2.97 -1.21 -0.35
CA ALA A 27 -1.74 -1.31 -1.12
C ALA A 27 -1.84 -2.46 -2.12
N VAL A 28 -1.30 -2.27 -3.33
CA VAL A 28 -1.23 -3.30 -4.38
C VAL A 28 0.22 -3.50 -4.78
N GLU A 29 0.71 -4.72 -4.52
CA GLU A 29 2.02 -5.21 -4.92
C GLU A 29 1.89 -6.25 -6.03
N VAL A 30 2.71 -6.11 -7.07
CA VAL A 30 2.76 -7.05 -8.20
C VAL A 30 4.10 -7.75 -8.15
N ILE A 31 4.08 -9.08 -8.04
CA ILE A 31 5.28 -9.91 -8.08
C ILE A 31 5.90 -9.78 -9.48
N TYR A 32 7.21 -9.56 -9.52
CA TYR A 32 8.02 -9.51 -10.73
C TYR A 32 9.11 -10.59 -10.69
N PRO A 33 9.75 -10.96 -11.82
CA PRO A 33 10.59 -12.16 -11.91
C PRO A 33 11.75 -12.26 -10.91
N ASN A 34 12.29 -11.13 -10.45
CA ASN A 34 13.40 -11.08 -9.50
C ASN A 34 12.96 -10.75 -8.07
N ASN A 35 11.65 -10.68 -7.80
CA ASN A 35 11.18 -10.35 -6.47
C ASN A 35 11.35 -11.55 -5.54
N THR A 36 12.04 -11.35 -4.42
CA THR A 36 12.19 -12.40 -3.42
C THR A 36 10.98 -12.44 -2.49
N PHE A 37 10.71 -13.60 -1.91
CA PHE A 37 9.68 -13.74 -0.88
C PHE A 37 9.97 -12.87 0.34
N GLU A 38 11.24 -12.71 0.71
CA GLU A 38 11.68 -11.90 1.84
C GLU A 38 11.40 -10.41 1.62
N GLU A 39 11.75 -9.87 0.44
CA GLU A 39 11.43 -8.49 0.06
C GLU A 39 9.92 -8.23 0.09
N LEU A 40 9.14 -9.17 -0.46
CA LEU A 40 7.68 -9.07 -0.48
C LEU A 40 7.12 -9.09 0.95
N HIS A 41 7.61 -10.01 1.79
CA HIS A 41 7.19 -10.11 3.18
C HIS A 41 7.49 -8.83 3.96
N GLN A 42 8.70 -8.29 3.81
CA GLN A 42 9.12 -7.05 4.47
C GLN A 42 8.20 -5.88 4.11
N LYS A 43 7.86 -5.71 2.83
CA LYS A 43 6.91 -4.68 2.38
C LYS A 43 5.52 -4.85 3.00
N ILE A 44 5.01 -6.09 3.01
CA ILE A 44 3.70 -6.40 3.57
C ILE A 44 3.66 -6.04 5.07
N VAL A 45 4.70 -6.42 5.82
CA VAL A 45 4.84 -6.06 7.23
C VAL A 45 4.84 -4.54 7.39
N GLU A 46 5.67 -3.82 6.63
CA GLU A 46 5.75 -2.37 6.68
C GLU A 46 4.40 -1.69 6.39
N TYR A 47 3.62 -2.18 5.42
CA TYR A 47 2.29 -1.63 5.15
C TYR A 47 1.35 -1.78 6.35
N PHE A 48 1.31 -2.97 6.97
CA PHE A 48 0.43 -3.20 8.11
C PHE A 48 0.89 -2.46 9.38
N GLU A 49 2.20 -2.37 9.62
CA GLU A 49 2.77 -1.55 10.71
C GLU A 49 2.39 -0.07 10.55
N ASN A 50 2.28 0.40 9.30
CA ASN A 50 1.81 1.75 8.97
C ASN A 50 0.27 1.86 8.88
N ASN A 51 -0.47 0.92 9.47
CA ASN A 51 -1.95 0.91 9.54
C ASN A 51 -2.65 0.78 8.18
N CYS A 52 -2.00 0.16 7.20
CA CYS A 52 -2.69 -0.26 5.99
C CYS A 52 -3.76 -1.28 6.31
N ARG A 53 -4.94 -1.16 5.70
CA ARG A 53 -6.07 -2.06 6.02
C ARG A 53 -6.05 -3.33 5.19
N LEU A 54 -5.55 -3.25 3.96
CA LEU A 54 -5.57 -4.36 3.01
C LEU A 54 -4.36 -4.28 2.09
N VAL A 55 -3.74 -5.43 1.82
CA VAL A 55 -2.69 -5.55 0.82
C VAL A 55 -3.10 -6.61 -0.19
N TRP A 56 -3.12 -6.27 -1.47
CA TRP A 56 -3.28 -7.22 -2.56
C TRP A 56 -1.91 -7.55 -3.15
N VAL A 57 -1.62 -8.84 -3.21
CA VAL A 57 -0.43 -9.37 -3.88
C VAL A 57 -0.89 -10.06 -5.16
N ILE A 58 -0.41 -9.56 -6.29
CA ILE A 58 -0.76 -10.06 -7.61
C ILE A 58 0.44 -10.84 -8.15
N ASN A 59 0.26 -12.14 -8.38
CA ASN A 59 1.20 -12.95 -9.13
C ASN A 59 0.73 -13.06 -10.59
N PRO A 60 1.34 -12.34 -11.55
CA PRO A 60 0.87 -12.33 -12.94
C PRO A 60 1.08 -13.69 -13.64
N ASP A 61 1.98 -14.53 -13.15
CA ASP A 61 2.27 -15.85 -13.73
C ASP A 61 1.27 -16.92 -13.30
N LYS A 62 0.45 -16.62 -12.28
CA LYS A 62 -0.65 -17.49 -11.84
C LYS A 62 -1.98 -16.90 -12.31
N LYS A 63 -2.68 -17.65 -13.16
CA LYS A 63 -4.04 -17.32 -13.63
C LYS A 63 -5.10 -17.66 -12.59
#